data_AF-A0A7G9Y6M0-F1
#
_entry.id   AF-A0A7G9Y6M0-F1
#
_cell.length_a   1.000
_cell.length_b   1.000
_cell.length_c   1.000
_cell.angle_alpha   90.00
_cell.angle_beta   90.00
_cell.angle_gamma   90.00
#
_symmetry.space_group_name_H-M   'P 1'
#
loop_
_entity.id
_entity.type
_entity.pdbx_description
1 polymer ?
#
loop_
_entity_poly.entity_id
_entity_poly.type
_entity_poly.pdbx_seq_one_letter_code
_entity_poly.pdbx_strand_id
1 'polypeptide(L)' 'MHWNGTLLSSVNKAIRWAETMTWNSVHPAVHLIDKVYQNGVKLTKEAMKICEERIERLGNLPKWDVTIEPAFG' A
#
# COMPACT_ATOMS: atom_id res chain seq x y z
N MET A 1 -5.54 21.40 4.43
CA MET A 1 -6.51 20.28 4.38
C MET A 1 -6.91 20.09 2.94
N HIS A 2 -6.48 19.01 2.30
CA HIS A 2 -6.65 18.90 0.85
C HIS A 2 -8.11 18.49 0.55
N TRP A 3 -8.63 17.42 1.15
CA TRP A 3 -9.84 16.71 0.65
C TRP A 3 -11.19 17.41 0.80
N ASN A 4 -11.38 18.21 1.85
CA ASN A 4 -12.49 19.12 2.12
C ASN A 4 -13.89 18.81 1.50
N GLY A 5 -14.31 17.53 1.45
CA GLY A 5 -15.61 17.13 0.89
C GLY A 5 -15.71 17.18 -0.64
N THR A 6 -14.61 17.33 -1.38
CA THR A 6 -14.63 17.30 -2.85
C THR A 6 -15.03 15.92 -3.34
N LEU A 7 -16.12 15.83 -4.11
CA LEU A 7 -16.57 14.57 -4.69
C LEU A 7 -15.62 14.12 -5.82
N LEU A 8 -15.00 12.95 -5.66
CA LEU A 8 -14.30 12.24 -6.74
C LEU A 8 -15.28 11.45 -7.60
N SER A 9 -15.92 12.17 -8.50
CA SER A 9 -16.92 11.63 -9.41
C SER A 9 -16.35 10.78 -10.54
N SER A 10 -15.02 10.69 -10.70
CA SER A 10 -14.39 9.89 -11.75
C SER A 10 -12.95 9.51 -11.38
N VAL A 11 -12.44 8.46 -12.05
CA VAL A 11 -11.04 8.01 -11.94
C VAL A 11 -10.06 9.13 -12.28
N ASN A 12 -10.29 9.85 -13.39
CA ASN A 12 -9.43 10.97 -13.79
C ASN A 12 -9.41 12.07 -12.72
N LYS A 13 -10.58 12.37 -12.12
CA LYS A 13 -10.65 13.37 -11.05
C LYS A 13 -9.86 12.91 -9.83
N ALA A 14 -9.96 11.62 -9.47
CA ALA A 14 -9.19 11.03 -8.37
C ALA A 14 -7.68 11.16 -8.58
N ILE A 15 -7.20 10.81 -9.79
CA ILE A 15 -5.78 10.87 -10.14
C ILE A 15 -5.25 12.29 -10.06
N ARG A 16 -5.91 13.25 -10.73
CA ARG A 16 -5.49 14.66 -10.72
C ARG A 16 -5.40 15.22 -9.32
N TRP A 17 -6.33 14.80 -8.48
CA TRP A 17 -6.40 15.25 -7.11
C TRP A 17 -5.32 14.61 -6.23
N ALA A 18 -4.98 13.35 -6.51
CA ALA A 18 -3.83 12.70 -5.89
C ALA A 18 -2.51 13.35 -6.31
N GLU A 19 -2.38 13.81 -7.55
CA GLU A 19 -1.17 14.49 -8.03
C GLU A 19 -0.92 15.84 -7.33
N THR A 20 -1.97 16.55 -6.91
CA THR A 20 -1.82 17.87 -6.26
C THR A 20 -1.51 17.80 -4.78
N MET A 21 -1.71 16.64 -4.14
CA MET A 21 -1.46 16.51 -2.71
C MET A 21 0.04 16.49 -2.39
N THR A 22 0.36 16.76 -1.13
CA THR A 22 1.69 16.57 -0.58
C THR A 22 1.62 15.65 0.63
N TRP A 23 2.56 14.71 0.71
CA TRP A 23 2.77 13.85 1.86
C TRP A 23 4.14 14.17 2.45
N ASN A 24 4.20 14.61 3.70
CA ASN A 24 5.44 15.09 4.33
C ASN A 24 6.20 16.12 3.45
N SER A 25 5.47 17.08 2.88
CA SER A 25 6.00 18.09 1.94
C SER A 25 6.55 17.54 0.60
N VAL A 26 6.37 16.25 0.32
CA VAL A 26 6.80 15.60 -0.93
C VAL A 26 5.59 15.32 -1.81
N HIS A 27 5.71 15.58 -3.11
CA HIS A 27 4.69 15.22 -4.09
C HIS A 27 4.67 13.70 -4.34
N PRO A 28 3.50 13.06 -4.39
CA PRO A 28 3.41 11.64 -4.66
C PRO A 28 3.68 11.32 -6.13
N ALA A 29 4.19 10.11 -6.39
CA ALA A 29 4.19 9.51 -7.72
C ALA A 29 2.86 8.75 -7.91
N VAL A 30 2.05 9.18 -8.88
CA VAL A 30 0.70 8.63 -9.10
C VAL A 30 0.68 7.79 -10.38
N HIS A 31 0.23 6.54 -10.26
CA HIS A 31 0.06 5.62 -11.39
C HIS A 31 -1.32 4.98 -11.33
N LEU A 32 -2.06 5.01 -12.44
CA LEU A 32 -3.30 4.25 -12.59
C LEU A 32 -2.95 2.82 -13.01
N ILE A 33 -3.44 1.85 -12.24
CA ILE A 33 -3.40 0.43 -12.63
C ILE A 33 -4.79 0.08 -13.14
N ASP A 34 -4.95 0.00 -14.44
CA ASP A 34 -6.20 -0.34 -15.15
C ASP A 34 -6.36 -1.84 -15.43
N LYS A 35 -5.47 -2.66 -14.85
CA LYS A 35 -5.49 -4.11 -14.99
C LYS A 35 -6.51 -4.74 -14.06
N VAL A 36 -7.12 -5.83 -14.51
CA VAL A 36 -7.98 -6.66 -13.66
C VAL A 36 -7.14 -7.27 -12.54
N TYR A 37 -7.48 -6.95 -11.29
CA TYR A 37 -6.89 -7.60 -10.14
C TYR A 37 -7.44 -9.03 -10.03
N GLN A 38 -6.56 -10.02 -10.17
CA GLN A 38 -6.98 -11.41 -10.12
C GLN A 38 -7.31 -11.81 -8.67
N ASN A 39 -8.53 -12.30 -8.47
CA ASN A 39 -8.99 -12.79 -7.17
C ASN A 39 -8.62 -14.26 -6.98
N GLY A 40 -8.46 -14.68 -5.72
CA GLY A 40 -8.12 -16.06 -5.38
C GLY A 40 -6.65 -16.44 -5.57
N VAL A 41 -5.80 -15.50 -6.00
CA VAL A 41 -4.35 -15.67 -6.05
C VAL A 41 -3.82 -15.80 -4.62
N LYS A 42 -3.11 -16.90 -4.34
CA LYS A 42 -2.45 -17.14 -3.04
C LYS A 42 -0.95 -17.21 -3.26
N LEU A 43 -0.20 -16.64 -2.33
CA LEU A 43 1.25 -16.76 -2.32
C LEU A 43 1.64 -18.22 -2.05
N THR A 44 2.62 -18.75 -2.78
CA THR A 44 3.17 -20.07 -2.50
C THR A 44 3.92 -20.05 -1.16
N LYS A 45 4.05 -21.22 -0.51
CA LYS A 45 4.81 -21.32 0.75
C LYS A 45 6.27 -20.87 0.58
N GLU A 46 6.85 -21.18 -0.57
CA GLU A 46 8.21 -20.81 -0.93
C GLU A 46 8.37 -19.29 -1.03
N ALA A 47 7.45 -18.62 -1.75
CA ALA A 47 7.50 -17.17 -1.87
C ALA A 47 7.18 -16.46 -0.54
N MET A 48 6.28 -17.02 0.28
CA MET A 48 6.01 -16.50 1.63
C MET A 48 7.23 -16.62 2.54
N LYS A 49 8.05 -17.68 2.41
CA LYS A 49 9.26 -17.86 3.22
C LYS A 49 10.23 -16.69 3.06
N ILE A 50 10.38 -16.18 1.83
CA ILE A 50 11.21 -14.99 1.56
C ILE A 50 10.66 -13.75 2.28
N CYS A 51 9.33 -13.60 2.34
CA CYS A 51 8.72 -12.51 3.09
C CYS A 51 8.92 -12.66 4.61
N GLU A 52 8.82 -13.89 5.14
CA GLU A 52 9.00 -14.18 6.57
C GLU A 52 10.44 -13.89 7.05
N GLU A 53 11.45 -13.84 6.17
CA GLU A 53 12.80 -13.38 6.53
C GLU A 53 12.82 -11.91 7.00
N ARG A 54 11.83 -11.11 6.61
CA ARG A 54 11.71 -9.69 6.99
C ARG A 54 10.57 -9.41 7.98
N ILE A 55 9.69 -10.37 8.22
CA ILE A 55 8.53 -10.20 9.08
C ILE A 55 8.87 -10.73 10.46
N GLU A 56 8.98 -9.83 11.44
CA GLU A 56 9.19 -10.22 12.82
C GLU A 56 7.85 -10.50 13.51
N ARG A 57 7.73 -11.70 14.09
CA ARG A 57 6.54 -12.16 14.80
C ARG A 57 6.86 -12.40 16.26
N LEU A 58 6.05 -11.84 17.15
CA LEU A 58 6.13 -12.11 18.58
C LEU A 58 5.17 -13.24 18.95
N GLY A 59 5.69 -14.33 19.52
CA GLY A 59 4.91 -15.54 19.78
C GLY A 59 3.78 -15.38 20.81
N ASN A 60 3.78 -14.29 21.57
CA ASN A 60 2.74 -13.94 22.54
C ASN A 60 1.67 -13.01 21.97
N LEU A 61 1.79 -12.56 20.71
CA LEU A 61 0.82 -11.67 20.08
C LEU A 61 -0.07 -12.41 19.06
N PRO A 62 -1.28 -11.87 18.79
CA PRO A 62 -2.14 -12.29 17.70
C PRO A 62 -1.40 -12.47 16.37
N LYS A 63 -1.91 -13.40 15.54
CA LYS A 63 -1.32 -13.82 14.26
C LYS A 63 -0.91 -12.66 13.31
N TRP A 64 -1.61 -11.54 13.38
CA TRP A 64 -1.43 -10.41 12.47
C TRP A 64 -0.59 -9.28 13.06
N ASP A 65 -0.14 -9.41 14.31
CA ASP A 65 0.80 -8.48 14.92
C ASP A 65 2.21 -8.81 14.43
N VAL A 66 2.71 -7.96 13.55
CA VAL A 66 3.98 -8.13 12.86
C VAL A 66 4.73 -6.80 12.78
N THR A 67 6.05 -6.87 12.90
CA THR A 67 6.94 -5.72 12.65
C THR A 67 7.68 -5.96 11.33
N ILE A 68 7.77 -4.92 10.50
CA ILE A 68 8.53 -4.94 9.24
C ILE A 68 9.41 -3.70 9.21
N GLU A 69 10.71 -3.91 9.33
CA GLU A 69 11.68 -2.82 9.27
C GLU A 69 11.93 -2.38 7.81
N PRO A 70 12.17 -1.06 7.57
CA PRO A 70 12.56 -0.55 6.26
C PRO A 70 13.84 -1.23 5.76
N ALA A 71 13.88 -1.59 4.48
CA ALA A 71 15.07 -2.19 3.87
C ALA A 71 16.20 -1.18 3.61
N PHE A 72 15.92 0.11 3.76
CA PHE A 72 16.86 1.20 3.51
C PHE A 72 16.94 2.05 4.77
N GLY A 73 18.12 2.06 5.39
CA GLY A 73 18.53 3.02 6.41
C GLY A 73 19.52 4.02 5.85
#